data_AF-A0A7S3CBR3-F1
#
_entry.id   AF-A0A7S3CBR3-F1
#
_cell.length_a   1.000
_cell.length_b   1.000
_cell.length_c   1.000
_cell.angle_alpha   90.00
_cell.angle_beta   90.00
_cell.angle_gamma   90.00
#
_symmetry.space_group_name_H-M   'P 1'
#
loop_
_entity.id
_entity.type
_entity.pdbx_description
1 polymer ?
#
loop_
_entity_poly.entity_id
_entity_poly.type
_entity_poly.pdbx_seq_one_letter_code
_entity_poly.pdbx_strand_id
1 'polypeptide(L)'
;EAEEADGGAVSYALAKLGMSEILAENIFRPGGGTTLEARIRSWALFSSYLRTLGRGPLNYVCALLRQTDAVSGLLSVLVAHLPTPGRRAKATASPEDVVSLRDVVTNSRYLGEEDYVTRGAAAVYRSLLHLMPASVGSWFTEIKNRQMISDIEKYTSVNETPRLIGLELETISSRGDLEVVALHNKSQVVTRYRKDDSTLELVIKLPGSFPLRPVEVEFTSTFGFGEAVLRKWLLSMRSFLRNQDGTIDDAIYMWYQNVEKQFEGVEECPICYSIIQPSDHTLPKLKCRTCGNKFHSSCMFKWFSQGKATCPMCRSLW
;
A
#
# COMPACT_ATOMS: atom_id res chain seq x y z
N GLU A 1 -3.48 15.53 20.61
CA GLU A 1 -2.92 14.38 19.85
C GLU A 1 -2.90 14.63 18.34
N ALA A 2 -4.03 14.83 17.64
CA ALA A 2 -4.01 15.09 16.18
C ALA A 2 -3.28 16.40 15.78
N GLU A 3 -3.57 17.52 16.44
CA GLU A 3 -2.88 18.80 16.17
C GLU A 3 -1.36 18.76 16.48
N GLU A 4 -0.97 17.93 17.45
CA GLU A 4 0.43 17.75 17.87
C GLU A 4 1.19 16.85 16.88
N ALA A 5 0.52 15.82 16.33
CA ALA A 5 1.02 14.98 15.25
C ALA A 5 1.20 15.77 13.94
N ASP A 6 0.23 16.63 13.59
CA ASP A 6 0.29 17.48 12.39
C ASP A 6 1.41 18.54 12.52
N GLY A 7 1.56 19.16 13.68
CA GLY A 7 2.67 20.10 13.96
C GLY A 7 4.05 19.44 13.86
N GLY A 8 4.19 18.21 14.36
CA GLY A 8 5.41 17.42 14.22
C GLY A 8 5.73 17.03 12.78
N ALA A 9 4.71 16.65 12.00
CA ALA A 9 4.86 16.29 10.59
C ALA A 9 5.27 17.48 9.71
N VAL A 10 4.67 18.66 9.94
CA VAL A 10 5.05 19.90 9.24
C VAL A 10 6.50 20.30 9.56
N SER A 11 6.88 20.28 10.83
CA SER A 11 8.26 20.59 11.25
C SER A 11 9.29 19.64 10.62
N TYR A 12 8.97 18.34 10.57
CA TYR A 12 9.79 17.36 9.88
C TYR A 12 9.89 17.63 8.37
N ALA A 13 8.77 17.92 7.71
CA ALA A 13 8.72 18.19 6.27
C ALA A 13 9.61 19.38 5.88
N LEU A 14 9.57 20.46 6.69
CA LEU A 14 10.44 21.61 6.54
C LEU A 14 11.92 21.25 6.72
N ALA A 15 12.26 20.58 7.83
CA ALA A 15 13.64 20.36 8.23
C ALA A 15 14.35 19.22 7.49
N LYS A 16 13.62 18.19 7.04
CA LYS A 16 14.18 16.95 6.49
C LYS A 16 13.82 16.69 5.04
N LEU A 17 12.67 17.17 4.58
CA LEU A 17 12.28 17.05 3.17
C LEU A 17 12.55 18.34 2.37
N GLY A 18 12.99 19.41 3.03
CA GLY A 18 13.28 20.70 2.39
C GLY A 18 12.04 21.34 1.75
N MET A 19 10.85 20.99 2.24
CA MET A 19 9.60 21.55 1.74
C MET A 19 9.47 23.01 2.17
N SER A 20 8.90 23.86 1.33
CA SER A 20 8.45 25.19 1.77
C SER A 20 7.32 25.05 2.78
N GLU A 21 7.17 26.00 3.70
CA GLU A 21 6.09 26.03 4.70
C GLU A 21 4.71 25.85 4.08
N ILE A 22 4.41 26.62 3.03
CA ILE A 22 3.13 26.55 2.30
C ILE A 22 2.85 25.13 1.78
N LEU A 23 3.88 24.46 1.23
CA LEU A 23 3.75 23.10 0.72
C LEU A 23 3.54 22.10 1.86
N ALA A 24 4.27 22.24 2.97
CA ALA A 24 4.11 21.36 4.13
C ALA A 24 2.70 21.50 4.74
N GLU A 25 2.20 22.73 4.88
CA GLU A 25 0.84 23.01 5.34
C GLU A 25 -0.22 22.38 4.42
N ASN A 26 -0.08 22.54 3.10
CA ASN A 26 -1.03 21.97 2.13
C ASN A 26 -1.08 20.44 2.09
N ILE A 27 0.01 19.77 2.48
CA ILE A 27 0.10 18.31 2.52
C ILE A 27 -0.39 17.78 3.86
N PHE A 28 0.12 18.32 4.97
CA PHE A 28 -0.05 17.73 6.31
C PHE A 28 -1.19 18.34 7.12
N ARG A 29 -1.76 19.49 6.74
CA ARG A 29 -2.93 20.08 7.43
C ARG A 29 -4.19 20.04 6.54
N PRO A 30 -4.97 18.95 6.57
CA PRO A 30 -6.23 18.90 5.85
C PRO A 30 -7.19 19.97 6.40
N GLY A 31 -7.59 20.93 5.56
CA GLY A 31 -8.54 21.98 5.94
C GLY A 31 -7.95 23.39 6.13
N GLY A 32 -6.65 23.58 5.93
CA GLY A 32 -6.07 24.93 5.80
C GLY A 32 -6.81 25.74 4.72
N GLY A 33 -6.96 27.06 4.94
CA GLY A 33 -7.76 28.01 4.12
C GLY A 33 -7.31 28.21 2.66
N THR A 34 -6.60 27.26 2.08
CA THR A 34 -6.15 27.23 0.69
C THR A 34 -7.21 26.67 -0.24
N THR A 35 -7.25 27.16 -1.48
CA THR A 35 -8.17 26.67 -2.51
C THR A 35 -7.93 25.19 -2.85
N LEU A 36 -8.97 24.51 -3.35
CA LEU A 36 -8.85 23.13 -3.81
C LEU A 36 -7.82 23.01 -4.94
N GLU A 37 -7.74 24.00 -5.83
CA GLU A 37 -6.73 24.03 -6.89
C GLU A 37 -5.30 24.03 -6.34
N ALA A 38 -5.04 24.84 -5.33
CA ALA A 38 -3.74 24.92 -4.67
C ALA A 38 -3.37 23.59 -3.99
N ARG A 39 -4.37 22.93 -3.37
CA ARG A 39 -4.19 21.61 -2.76
C ARG A 39 -3.89 20.54 -3.82
N ILE A 40 -4.65 20.49 -4.90
CA ILE A 40 -4.41 19.58 -6.04
C ILE A 40 -3.00 19.78 -6.60
N ARG A 41 -2.59 21.04 -6.82
CA ARG A 41 -1.25 21.36 -7.35
C ARG A 41 -0.14 20.92 -6.39
N SER A 42 -0.31 21.20 -5.10
CA SER A 42 0.63 20.85 -4.04
C SER A 42 0.82 19.34 -3.96
N TRP A 43 -0.27 18.57 -3.99
CA TRP A 43 -0.23 17.11 -3.99
C TRP A 43 0.31 16.53 -5.29
N ALA A 44 0.08 17.17 -6.44
CA ALA A 44 0.69 16.75 -7.70
C ALA A 44 2.21 16.94 -7.69
N LEU A 45 2.69 18.07 -7.18
CA LEU A 45 4.12 18.35 -7.00
C LEU A 45 4.74 17.37 -5.99
N PHE A 46 4.11 17.22 -4.83
CA PHE A 46 4.59 16.33 -3.77
C PHE A 46 4.62 14.87 -4.22
N SER A 47 3.57 14.38 -4.89
CA SER A 47 3.55 13.03 -5.46
C SER A 47 4.63 12.83 -6.52
N SER A 48 4.94 13.86 -7.31
CA SER A 48 6.03 13.80 -8.29
C SER A 48 7.39 13.70 -7.60
N TYR A 49 7.60 14.43 -6.50
CA TYR A 49 8.79 14.32 -5.66
C TYR A 49 8.90 12.95 -5.00
N LEU A 50 7.81 12.39 -4.44
CA LEU A 50 7.83 11.06 -3.84
C LEU A 50 8.29 9.98 -4.83
N ARG A 51 7.94 10.11 -6.12
CA ARG A 51 8.37 9.19 -7.19
C ARG A 51 9.88 9.26 -7.50
N THR A 52 10.58 10.33 -7.10
CA THR A 52 12.03 10.44 -7.27
C THR A 52 12.81 9.91 -6.07
N LEU A 53 12.13 9.62 -4.95
CA LEU A 53 12.76 9.06 -3.77
C LEU A 53 13.11 7.59 -3.97
N GLY A 54 14.21 7.17 -3.35
CA GLY A 54 14.49 5.74 -3.16
C GLY A 54 13.47 5.09 -2.21
N ARG A 55 13.39 3.75 -2.23
CA ARG A 55 12.42 2.97 -1.42
C ARG A 55 12.44 3.30 0.07
N GLY A 56 13.62 3.43 0.68
CA GLY A 56 13.75 3.72 2.12
C GLY A 56 13.10 5.05 2.52
N PRO A 57 13.54 6.19 1.96
CA PRO A 57 12.92 7.49 2.20
C PRO A 57 11.43 7.52 1.85
N LEU A 58 11.01 6.91 0.73
CA LEU A 58 9.59 6.82 0.35
C LEU A 58 8.76 6.12 1.42
N ASN A 59 9.18 4.93 1.87
CA ASN A 59 8.49 4.15 2.90
C ASN A 59 8.34 4.93 4.20
N TYR A 60 9.38 5.70 4.58
CA TYR A 60 9.34 6.55 5.76
C TYR A 60 8.29 7.66 5.61
N VAL A 61 8.27 8.37 4.49
CA VAL A 61 7.30 9.46 4.25
C VAL A 61 5.88 8.92 4.18
N CYS A 62 5.65 7.78 3.53
CA CYS A 62 4.36 7.10 3.52
C CYS A 62 3.93 6.67 4.95
N ALA A 63 4.87 6.22 5.78
CA ALA A 63 4.61 5.90 7.18
C ALA A 63 4.27 7.13 8.03
N LEU A 64 4.88 8.29 7.76
CA LEU A 64 4.53 9.56 8.40
C LEU A 64 3.13 10.01 7.98
N LEU A 65 2.83 10.00 6.69
CA LEU A 65 1.51 10.37 6.15
C LEU A 65 0.40 9.51 6.76
N ARG A 66 0.65 8.22 7.00
CA ARG A 66 -0.30 7.32 7.69
C ARG A 66 -0.57 7.67 9.16
N GLN A 67 0.30 8.43 9.81
CA GLN A 67 0.09 8.89 11.19
C GLN A 67 -0.74 10.17 11.24
N THR A 68 -1.03 10.77 10.08
CA THR A 68 -1.84 11.99 9.92
C THR A 68 -3.12 11.66 9.15
N ASP A 69 -4.10 12.56 9.17
CA ASP A 69 -5.30 12.44 8.32
C ASP A 69 -5.09 13.03 6.91
N ALA A 70 -3.85 13.36 6.52
CA ALA A 70 -3.52 14.03 5.26
C ALA A 70 -4.08 13.33 4.02
N VAL A 71 -3.85 12.02 3.90
CA VAL A 71 -4.27 11.23 2.72
C VAL A 71 -5.78 11.03 2.71
N SER A 72 -6.38 10.66 3.85
CA SER A 72 -7.82 10.44 3.99
C SER A 72 -8.62 11.73 3.78
N GLY A 73 -8.18 12.83 4.39
CA GLY A 73 -8.75 14.17 4.20
C GLY A 73 -8.64 14.65 2.75
N LEU A 74 -7.53 14.38 2.05
CA LEU A 74 -7.41 14.68 0.63
C LEU A 74 -8.38 13.84 -0.20
N LEU A 75 -8.37 12.51 -0.04
CA LEU A 75 -9.19 11.57 -0.82
C LEU A 75 -10.68 11.91 -0.70
N SER A 76 -11.13 12.24 0.52
CA SER A 76 -12.52 12.62 0.81
C SER A 76 -12.99 13.84 0.02
N VAL A 77 -12.07 14.75 -0.36
CA VAL A 77 -12.38 15.89 -1.22
C VAL A 77 -12.23 15.53 -2.70
N LEU A 78 -11.14 14.86 -3.10
CA LEU A 78 -10.86 14.56 -4.51
C LEU A 78 -11.96 13.73 -5.16
N VAL A 79 -12.52 12.74 -4.45
CA VAL A 79 -13.50 11.82 -5.03
C VAL A 79 -14.81 12.49 -5.42
N ALA A 80 -15.15 13.62 -4.82
CA ALA A 80 -16.32 14.42 -5.23
C ALA A 80 -16.16 15.01 -6.64
N HIS A 81 -14.93 15.15 -7.13
CA HIS A 81 -14.58 15.79 -8.39
C HIS A 81 -14.13 14.80 -9.48
N LEU A 82 -14.15 13.49 -9.20
CA LEU A 82 -13.79 12.47 -10.20
C LEU A 82 -14.82 12.47 -11.36
N PRO A 83 -14.38 12.24 -12.61
CA PRO A 83 -15.27 12.19 -13.76
C PRO A 83 -16.05 10.86 -13.80
N THR A 84 -17.11 10.76 -12.99
CA THR A 84 -18.00 9.59 -12.93
C THR A 84 -19.14 9.66 -13.96
N PRO A 85 -19.63 8.53 -14.50
CA PRO A 85 -20.79 8.52 -15.39
C PRO A 85 -22.02 9.13 -14.69
N GLY A 86 -22.53 10.25 -15.21
CA GLY A 86 -23.60 11.05 -14.58
C GLY A 86 -23.13 12.42 -14.06
N ARG A 87 -21.83 12.57 -13.75
CA ARG A 87 -21.16 13.87 -13.53
C ARG A 87 -20.21 14.14 -14.70
N ARG A 88 -20.78 14.66 -15.80
CA ARG A 88 -20.06 15.31 -16.91
C ARG A 88 -18.89 14.51 -17.52
N ALA A 89 -19.02 13.19 -17.67
CA ALA A 89 -18.08 12.41 -18.46
C ALA A 89 -18.31 12.65 -19.96
N LYS A 90 -17.33 13.22 -20.67
CA LYS A 90 -17.16 12.93 -22.10
C LYS A 90 -16.76 11.46 -22.22
N ALA A 91 -17.38 10.75 -23.17
CA ALA A 91 -17.18 9.32 -23.39
C ALA A 91 -15.70 8.95 -23.46
N THR A 92 -15.30 7.95 -22.65
CA THR A 92 -14.04 7.19 -22.73
C THR A 92 -12.84 7.99 -23.26
N ALA A 93 -12.15 8.67 -22.34
CA ALA A 93 -10.88 9.33 -22.62
C ALA A 93 -9.89 8.32 -23.23
N SER A 94 -9.30 8.68 -24.38
CA SER A 94 -8.23 7.90 -25.00
C SER A 94 -6.98 7.89 -24.09
N PRO A 95 -6.03 6.96 -24.25
CA PRO A 95 -4.79 6.97 -23.47
C PRO A 95 -4.00 8.30 -23.55
N GLU A 96 -4.19 9.07 -24.62
CA GLU A 96 -3.55 10.38 -24.86
C GLU A 96 -4.22 11.52 -24.05
N ASP A 97 -5.46 11.32 -23.60
CA ASP A 97 -6.22 12.27 -22.79
C ASP A 97 -5.88 12.20 -21.28
N VAL A 98 -5.11 11.19 -20.87
CA VAL A 98 -4.70 10.98 -19.49
C VAL A 98 -3.74 12.09 -19.04
N VAL A 99 -4.19 12.85 -18.05
CA VAL A 99 -3.42 13.94 -17.44
C VAL A 99 -2.29 13.41 -16.57
N SER A 100 -1.07 13.90 -16.79
CA SER A 100 0.08 13.63 -15.93
C SER A 100 0.15 14.59 -14.74
N LEU A 101 0.87 14.23 -13.67
CA LEU A 101 1.12 15.14 -12.55
C LEU A 101 1.88 16.40 -13.00
N ARG A 102 2.75 16.29 -14.02
CA ARG A 102 3.47 17.44 -14.58
C ARG A 102 2.50 18.43 -15.23
N ASP A 103 1.48 17.95 -15.94
CA ASP A 103 0.47 18.83 -16.52
C ASP A 103 -0.26 19.58 -15.41
N VAL A 104 -0.64 18.90 -14.31
CA VAL A 104 -1.29 19.52 -13.14
C VAL A 104 -0.41 20.61 -12.53
N VAL A 105 0.87 20.31 -12.31
CA VAL A 105 1.81 21.27 -11.71
C VAL A 105 1.99 22.50 -12.60
N THR A 106 2.02 22.33 -13.92
CA THR A 106 2.29 23.41 -14.88
C THR A 106 1.04 24.11 -15.40
N ASN A 107 -0.16 23.59 -15.10
CA ASN A 107 -1.42 24.04 -15.67
C ASN A 107 -1.44 24.05 -17.22
N SER A 108 -0.73 23.11 -17.86
CA SER A 108 -0.43 23.19 -19.30
C SER A 108 -1.58 22.77 -20.23
N ARG A 109 -2.60 22.06 -19.72
CA ARG A 109 -3.64 21.39 -20.54
C ARG A 109 -5.09 21.72 -20.14
N TYR A 110 -5.34 22.73 -19.32
CA TYR A 110 -6.66 22.95 -18.71
C TYR A 110 -7.33 24.21 -19.24
N LEU A 111 -8.61 24.08 -19.59
CA LEU A 111 -9.45 25.19 -20.04
C LEU A 111 -10.47 25.50 -18.93
N GLY A 112 -10.09 26.37 -18.00
CA GLY A 112 -10.92 26.83 -16.87
C GLY A 112 -10.70 26.07 -15.55
N GLU A 113 -11.10 26.72 -14.44
CA GLU A 113 -10.95 26.22 -13.06
C GLU A 113 -11.64 24.87 -12.84
N GLU A 114 -12.86 24.67 -13.37
CA GLU A 114 -13.60 23.42 -13.19
C GLU A 114 -12.90 22.22 -13.85
N ASP A 115 -12.37 22.39 -15.07
CA ASP A 115 -11.64 21.34 -15.80
C ASP A 115 -10.33 20.99 -15.08
N TYR A 116 -9.63 22.01 -14.57
CA TYR A 116 -8.43 21.84 -13.75
C TYR A 116 -8.71 20.99 -12.52
N VAL A 117 -9.76 21.32 -11.76
CA VAL A 117 -10.12 20.58 -10.54
C VAL A 117 -10.47 19.13 -10.85
N THR A 118 -11.33 18.86 -11.83
CA THR A 118 -11.75 17.48 -12.15
C THR A 118 -10.59 16.61 -12.64
N ARG A 119 -9.82 17.10 -13.62
CA ARG A 119 -8.73 16.32 -14.21
C ARG A 119 -7.51 16.25 -13.29
N GLY A 120 -7.26 17.30 -12.52
CA GLY A 120 -6.22 17.32 -11.49
C GLY A 120 -6.54 16.38 -10.33
N ALA A 121 -7.80 16.34 -9.86
CA ALA A 121 -8.23 15.39 -8.85
C ALA A 121 -8.05 13.94 -9.30
N ALA A 122 -8.44 13.61 -10.54
CA ALA A 122 -8.21 12.29 -11.12
C ALA A 122 -6.72 11.92 -11.19
N ALA A 123 -5.85 12.85 -11.61
CA ALA A 123 -4.41 12.59 -11.69
C ALA A 123 -3.76 12.36 -10.31
N VAL A 124 -4.14 13.16 -9.30
CA VAL A 124 -3.64 12.99 -7.93
C VAL A 124 -4.19 11.70 -7.31
N TYR A 125 -5.48 11.41 -7.49
CA TYR A 125 -6.10 10.16 -7.05
C TYR A 125 -5.38 8.93 -7.62
N ARG A 126 -5.17 8.91 -8.94
CA ARG A 126 -4.38 7.87 -9.62
C ARG A 126 -2.99 7.73 -9.01
N SER A 127 -2.32 8.84 -8.72
CA SER A 127 -0.99 8.78 -8.12
C SER A 127 -1.00 8.15 -6.72
N LEU A 128 -2.02 8.43 -5.90
CA LEU A 128 -2.16 7.82 -4.59
C LEU A 128 -2.46 6.32 -4.67
N LEU A 129 -3.21 5.86 -5.67
CA LEU A 129 -3.42 4.42 -5.90
C LEU A 129 -2.10 3.67 -6.15
N HIS A 130 -1.13 4.32 -6.81
CA HIS A 130 0.19 3.76 -7.05
C HIS A 130 1.14 3.90 -5.85
N LEU A 131 1.19 5.08 -5.23
CA LEU A 131 2.18 5.40 -4.19
C LEU A 131 1.79 4.87 -2.81
N MET A 132 0.50 4.85 -2.50
CA MET A 132 -0.02 4.55 -1.17
C MET A 132 -1.28 3.67 -1.21
N PRO A 133 -1.24 2.50 -1.89
CA PRO A 133 -2.40 1.63 -2.02
C PRO A 133 -2.98 1.19 -0.66
N ALA A 134 -2.14 0.98 0.36
CA ALA A 134 -2.60 0.58 1.68
C ALA A 134 -3.42 1.69 2.37
N SER A 135 -2.97 2.94 2.25
CA SER A 135 -3.71 4.10 2.79
C SER A 135 -5.02 4.35 2.05
N VAL A 136 -5.02 4.23 0.71
CA VAL A 136 -6.25 4.36 -0.06
C VAL A 136 -7.24 3.25 0.28
N GLY A 137 -6.76 2.00 0.41
CA GLY A 137 -7.60 0.87 0.83
C GLY A 137 -8.19 1.07 2.23
N SER A 138 -7.37 1.51 3.20
CA SER A 138 -7.83 1.81 4.56
C SER A 138 -8.94 2.87 4.55
N TRP A 139 -8.68 4.02 3.92
CA TRP A 139 -9.66 5.10 3.78
C TRP A 139 -10.96 4.62 3.12
N PHE A 140 -10.86 3.82 2.04
CA PHE A 140 -12.02 3.32 1.34
C PHE A 140 -12.91 2.43 2.23
N THR A 141 -12.31 1.64 3.12
CA THR A 141 -13.06 0.80 4.08
C THR A 141 -13.80 1.59 5.16
N GLU A 142 -13.41 2.84 5.41
CA GLU A 142 -14.03 3.72 6.41
C GLU A 142 -15.26 4.46 5.86
N ILE A 143 -15.44 4.48 4.53
CA ILE A 143 -16.59 5.14 3.89
C ILE A 143 -17.88 4.41 4.25
N LYS A 144 -18.86 5.16 4.78
CA LYS A 144 -20.19 4.62 5.15
C LYS A 144 -21.23 4.77 4.05
N ASN A 145 -21.08 5.75 3.16
CA ASN A 145 -22.05 6.04 2.11
C ASN A 145 -21.95 5.01 0.98
N ARG A 146 -22.96 4.13 0.86
CA ARG A 146 -23.00 3.06 -0.14
C ARG A 146 -22.95 3.55 -1.59
N GLN A 147 -23.60 4.67 -1.89
CA GLN A 147 -23.59 5.23 -3.25
C GLN A 147 -22.18 5.70 -3.60
N MET A 148 -21.53 6.42 -2.67
CA MET A 148 -20.15 6.87 -2.84
C MET A 148 -19.18 5.70 -3.03
N ILE A 149 -19.31 4.63 -2.24
CA ILE A 149 -18.53 3.39 -2.40
C ILE A 149 -18.69 2.83 -3.82
N SER A 150 -19.94 2.70 -4.29
CA SER A 150 -20.25 2.19 -5.63
C SER A 150 -19.66 3.06 -6.73
N ASP A 151 -19.77 4.38 -6.62
CA ASP A 151 -19.28 5.33 -7.62
C ASP A 151 -17.75 5.32 -7.72
N ILE A 152 -17.06 5.31 -6.58
CA ILE A 152 -15.59 5.22 -6.51
C ILE A 152 -15.11 3.87 -7.05
N GLU A 153 -15.74 2.78 -6.64
CA GLU A 153 -15.37 1.43 -7.08
C GLU A 153 -15.53 1.30 -8.60
N LYS A 154 -16.67 1.77 -9.15
CA LYS A 154 -16.92 1.78 -10.59
C LYS A 154 -15.91 2.64 -11.34
N TYR A 155 -15.65 3.85 -10.87
CA TYR A 155 -14.66 4.74 -11.48
C TYR A 155 -13.28 4.09 -11.54
N THR A 156 -12.83 3.55 -10.42
CA THR A 156 -11.49 2.98 -10.27
C THR A 156 -11.32 1.75 -11.13
N SER A 157 -12.31 0.85 -11.11
CA SER A 157 -12.29 -0.39 -11.90
C SER A 157 -12.17 -0.14 -13.41
N VAL A 158 -12.80 0.94 -13.90
CA VAL A 158 -12.83 1.25 -15.33
C VAL A 158 -11.61 2.07 -15.76
N ASN A 159 -11.24 3.09 -14.99
CA ASN A 159 -10.28 4.10 -15.44
C ASN A 159 -8.85 3.90 -14.92
N GLU A 160 -8.70 3.27 -13.76
CA GLU A 160 -7.41 3.24 -13.06
C GLU A 160 -6.87 1.80 -12.93
N THR A 161 -7.71 0.85 -12.53
CA THR A 161 -7.31 -0.53 -12.23
C THR A 161 -6.63 -1.28 -13.39
N PRO A 162 -7.08 -1.21 -14.66
CA PRO A 162 -6.47 -1.99 -15.74
C PRO A 162 -4.99 -1.67 -15.94
N ARG A 163 -4.62 -0.38 -15.90
CA ARG A 163 -3.23 0.06 -16.05
C ARG A 163 -2.41 -0.22 -14.79
N LEU A 164 -3.00 -0.07 -13.61
CA LEU A 164 -2.37 -0.44 -12.33
C LEU A 164 -1.94 -1.92 -12.33
N ILE A 165 -2.87 -2.82 -12.67
CA ILE A 165 -2.60 -4.26 -12.73
C ILE A 165 -1.58 -4.58 -13.83
N GLY A 166 -1.70 -3.99 -15.02
CA GLY A 166 -0.75 -4.19 -16.11
C GLY A 166 0.69 -3.90 -15.67
N LEU A 167 0.90 -2.74 -15.04
CA LEU A 167 2.22 -2.35 -14.54
C LEU A 167 2.74 -3.28 -13.43
N GLU A 168 1.89 -3.69 -12.48
CA GLU A 168 2.30 -4.67 -11.46
C GLU A 168 2.75 -5.98 -12.10
N LEU A 169 1.95 -6.53 -13.02
CA LEU A 169 2.23 -7.81 -13.67
C LEU A 169 3.47 -7.78 -14.58
N GLU A 170 3.77 -6.65 -15.22
CA GLU A 170 4.97 -6.47 -16.05
C GLU A 170 6.29 -6.56 -15.26
N THR A 171 6.27 -6.18 -13.97
CA THR A 171 7.49 -6.15 -13.14
C THR A 171 7.81 -7.47 -12.46
N ILE A 172 6.86 -8.42 -12.47
CA ILE A 172 7.00 -9.68 -11.75
C ILE A 172 7.98 -10.61 -12.48
N SER A 173 8.92 -11.19 -11.73
CA SER A 173 9.97 -12.05 -12.30
C SER A 173 10.26 -13.30 -11.47
N SER A 174 10.69 -14.37 -12.15
CA SER A 174 11.15 -15.62 -11.54
C SER A 174 12.52 -15.44 -10.89
N ARG A 175 12.80 -16.16 -9.79
CA ARG A 175 14.03 -16.01 -9.00
C ARG A 175 14.46 -17.32 -8.36
N GLY A 176 15.67 -17.80 -8.68
CA GLY A 176 16.16 -19.07 -8.13
C GLY A 176 15.18 -20.20 -8.43
N ASP A 177 14.73 -20.90 -7.38
CA ASP A 177 13.78 -22.01 -7.49
C ASP A 177 12.30 -21.58 -7.55
N LEU A 178 12.04 -20.27 -7.60
CA LEU A 178 10.72 -19.69 -7.75
C LEU A 178 10.42 -19.34 -9.21
N GLU A 179 9.55 -20.11 -9.84
CA GLU A 179 8.91 -19.77 -11.11
C GLU A 179 7.69 -18.88 -10.89
N VAL A 180 7.51 -17.88 -11.76
CA VAL A 180 6.35 -17.00 -11.73
C VAL A 180 5.76 -16.81 -13.12
N VAL A 181 4.44 -16.90 -13.20
CA VAL A 181 3.64 -16.70 -14.42
C VAL A 181 2.56 -15.66 -14.16
N ALA A 182 2.62 -14.53 -14.87
CA ALA A 182 1.61 -13.48 -14.84
C ALA A 182 0.53 -13.71 -15.91
N LEU A 183 -0.70 -13.95 -15.47
CA LEU A 183 -1.88 -14.18 -16.30
C LEU A 183 -2.65 -12.86 -16.46
N HIS A 184 -2.19 -11.99 -17.37
CA HIS A 184 -2.73 -10.65 -17.63
C HIS A 184 -4.25 -10.64 -17.83
N ASN A 185 -4.78 -11.51 -18.69
CA ASN A 185 -6.22 -11.59 -18.97
C ASN A 185 -7.09 -11.99 -17.76
N LYS A 186 -6.48 -12.61 -16.74
CA LYS A 186 -7.17 -13.01 -15.51
C LYS A 186 -6.88 -12.09 -14.34
N SER A 187 -5.97 -11.12 -14.50
CA SER A 187 -5.42 -10.33 -13.38
C SER A 187 -4.88 -11.23 -12.25
N GLN A 188 -4.14 -12.27 -12.63
CA GLN A 188 -3.66 -13.30 -11.71
C GLN A 188 -2.17 -13.55 -11.85
N VAL A 189 -1.53 -13.96 -10.76
CA VAL A 189 -0.15 -14.44 -10.73
C VAL A 189 -0.15 -15.84 -10.16
N VAL A 190 0.51 -16.75 -10.85
CA VAL A 190 0.74 -18.11 -10.38
C VAL A 190 2.24 -18.25 -10.13
N THR A 191 2.60 -18.64 -8.92
CA THR A 191 3.98 -18.89 -8.53
C THR A 191 4.16 -20.36 -8.20
N ARG A 192 5.27 -20.96 -8.62
CA ARG A 192 5.65 -22.33 -8.29
C ARG A 192 7.06 -22.33 -7.74
N TYR A 193 7.15 -22.71 -6.48
CA TYR A 193 8.42 -22.97 -5.82
C TYR A 193 8.70 -24.47 -5.86
N ARG A 194 9.88 -24.88 -6.36
CA ARG A 194 10.29 -26.28 -6.39
C ARG A 194 11.45 -26.53 -5.43
N LYS A 195 11.36 -27.60 -4.66
CA LYS A 195 12.47 -28.09 -3.85
C LYS A 195 12.39 -29.60 -3.74
N ASP A 196 13.49 -30.25 -4.10
CA ASP A 196 13.56 -31.70 -4.30
C ASP A 196 12.44 -32.14 -5.27
N ASP A 197 11.67 -33.18 -4.93
CA ASP A 197 10.54 -33.68 -5.73
C ASP A 197 9.19 -32.99 -5.41
N SER A 198 9.19 -31.92 -4.62
CA SER A 198 7.98 -31.25 -4.15
C SER A 198 7.81 -29.87 -4.78
N THR A 199 6.56 -29.51 -5.10
CA THR A 199 6.19 -28.21 -5.67
C THR A 199 5.15 -27.52 -4.79
N LEU A 200 5.43 -26.30 -4.37
CA LEU A 200 4.49 -25.41 -3.68
C LEU A 200 3.97 -24.37 -4.66
N GLU A 201 2.66 -24.37 -4.89
CA GLU A 201 2.00 -23.44 -5.80
C GLU A 201 1.13 -22.44 -5.02
N LEU A 202 1.29 -21.18 -5.38
CA LEU A 202 0.60 -20.03 -4.80
C LEU A 202 -0.03 -19.22 -5.93
N VAL A 203 -1.32 -18.92 -5.78
CA VAL A 203 -2.12 -18.13 -6.71
C VAL A 203 -2.52 -16.83 -6.03
N ILE A 204 -2.21 -15.71 -6.70
CA ILE A 204 -2.55 -14.35 -6.28
C ILE A 204 -3.53 -13.79 -7.31
N LYS A 205 -4.72 -13.36 -6.88
CA LYS A 205 -5.75 -12.77 -7.75
C LYS A 205 -5.98 -11.32 -7.38
N LEU A 206 -5.73 -10.41 -8.32
CA LEU A 206 -5.99 -8.99 -8.14
C LEU A 206 -7.46 -8.71 -8.45
N PRO A 207 -8.20 -8.00 -7.56
CA PRO A 207 -9.60 -7.69 -7.81
C PRO A 207 -9.77 -6.67 -8.94
N GLY A 208 -10.94 -6.68 -9.59
CA GLY A 208 -11.28 -5.72 -10.65
C GLY A 208 -11.31 -4.26 -10.21
N SER A 209 -11.33 -4.00 -8.90
CA SER A 209 -11.23 -2.68 -8.26
C SER A 209 -9.93 -2.49 -7.47
N PHE A 210 -8.87 -3.25 -7.78
CA PHE A 210 -7.55 -3.09 -7.17
C PHE A 210 -7.06 -1.64 -7.26
N PRO A 211 -6.48 -1.05 -6.17
CA PRO A 211 -6.20 -1.62 -4.83
C PRO A 211 -7.31 -1.44 -3.77
N LEU A 212 -8.53 -1.02 -4.14
CA LEU A 212 -9.61 -0.73 -3.17
C LEU A 212 -10.10 -1.98 -2.42
N ARG A 213 -10.10 -3.12 -3.11
CA ARG A 213 -10.47 -4.42 -2.55
C ARG A 213 -9.22 -5.25 -2.27
N PRO A 214 -9.26 -6.13 -1.26
CA PRO A 214 -8.11 -6.95 -0.90
C PRO A 214 -7.74 -7.92 -2.03
N VAL A 215 -6.44 -8.11 -2.22
CA VAL A 215 -5.89 -9.15 -3.11
C VAL A 215 -6.18 -10.52 -2.50
N GLU A 216 -6.68 -11.43 -3.32
CA GLU A 216 -6.93 -12.81 -2.92
C GLU A 216 -5.66 -13.64 -3.08
N VAL A 217 -5.40 -14.48 -2.09
CA VAL A 217 -4.23 -15.34 -2.03
C VAL A 217 -4.69 -16.74 -1.66
N GLU A 218 -4.25 -17.74 -2.41
CA GLU A 218 -4.61 -19.15 -2.27
C GLU A 218 -3.39 -20.04 -2.52
N PHE A 219 -3.22 -21.11 -1.73
CA PHE A 219 -2.26 -22.17 -2.00
C PHE A 219 -3.01 -23.33 -2.67
N THR A 220 -2.52 -23.80 -3.82
CA THR A 220 -3.16 -24.86 -4.62
C THR A 220 -2.50 -26.22 -4.44
N SER A 221 -1.24 -26.27 -3.98
CA SER A 221 -0.58 -27.51 -3.59
C SER A 221 -0.08 -27.43 -2.16
N THR A 222 -0.17 -28.55 -1.45
CA THR A 222 0.43 -28.70 -0.13
C THR A 222 1.79 -29.36 -0.31
N PHE A 223 2.85 -28.57 -0.22
CA PHE A 223 4.15 -29.09 0.21
C PHE A 223 3.93 -29.80 1.56
N GLY A 224 4.71 -30.82 1.93
CA GLY A 224 4.51 -31.64 3.14
C GLY A 224 4.45 -30.90 4.50
N PHE A 225 4.34 -29.58 4.52
CA PHE A 225 3.91 -28.75 5.63
C PHE A 225 2.44 -28.96 5.97
N GLY A 226 2.13 -29.07 7.27
CA GLY A 226 0.74 -29.14 7.74
C GLY A 226 -0.05 -27.85 7.46
N GLU A 227 -1.38 -27.96 7.41
CA GLU A 227 -2.30 -26.84 7.14
C GLU A 227 -2.07 -25.61 8.03
N ALA A 228 -1.62 -25.83 9.27
CA ALA A 228 -1.32 -24.75 10.21
C ALA A 228 -0.22 -23.81 9.70
N VAL A 229 0.82 -24.34 9.04
CA VAL A 229 1.93 -23.55 8.47
C VAL A 229 1.43 -22.75 7.27
N LEU A 230 0.72 -23.40 6.36
CA LEU A 230 0.13 -22.74 5.18
C LEU A 230 -0.82 -21.61 5.58
N ARG A 231 -1.64 -21.82 6.61
CA ARG A 231 -2.53 -20.78 7.14
C ARG A 231 -1.76 -19.59 7.72
N LYS A 232 -0.63 -19.82 8.41
CA LYS A 232 0.22 -18.73 8.92
C LYS A 232 0.85 -17.93 7.79
N TRP A 233 1.39 -18.61 6.76
CA TRP A 233 1.93 -17.94 5.58
C TRP A 233 0.86 -17.14 4.84
N LEU A 234 -0.34 -17.70 4.70
CA LEU A 234 -1.46 -17.00 4.09
C LEU A 234 -1.83 -15.72 4.86
N LEU A 235 -1.90 -15.80 6.19
CA LEU A 235 -2.15 -14.64 7.05
C LEU A 235 -1.04 -13.58 6.92
N SER A 236 0.22 -14.02 6.89
CA SER A 236 1.39 -13.15 6.71
C SER A 236 1.33 -12.40 5.38
N MET A 237 1.09 -13.11 4.26
CA MET A 237 1.00 -12.51 2.92
C MET A 237 -0.18 -11.54 2.82
N ARG A 238 -1.37 -11.93 3.31
CA ARG A 238 -2.54 -11.04 3.31
C ARG A 238 -2.32 -9.79 4.18
N SER A 239 -1.59 -9.93 5.28
CA SER A 239 -1.21 -8.79 6.11
C SER A 239 -0.21 -7.87 5.40
N PHE A 240 0.78 -8.43 4.71
CA PHE A 240 1.74 -7.68 3.92
C PHE A 240 1.04 -6.87 2.82
N LEU A 241 0.28 -7.55 1.95
CA LEU A 241 -0.41 -6.94 0.81
C LEU A 241 -1.42 -5.85 1.19
N ARG A 242 -1.99 -5.94 2.39
CA ARG A 242 -2.96 -4.95 2.88
C ARG A 242 -2.31 -3.74 3.54
N ASN A 243 -1.21 -3.95 4.28
CA ASN A 243 -0.71 -2.96 5.23
C ASN A 243 0.61 -2.29 4.80
N GLN A 244 1.21 -2.70 3.68
CA GLN A 244 2.47 -2.16 3.18
C GLN A 244 2.27 -1.55 1.78
N ASP A 245 2.95 -0.44 1.49
CA ASP A 245 2.96 0.17 0.15
C ASP A 245 4.04 -0.46 -0.74
N GLY A 246 4.03 -1.78 -0.84
CA GLY A 246 4.93 -2.57 -1.68
C GLY A 246 4.24 -3.09 -2.94
N THR A 247 5.04 -3.56 -3.90
CA THR A 247 4.54 -4.21 -5.13
C THR A 247 4.08 -5.64 -4.84
N ILE A 248 3.29 -6.23 -5.75
CA ILE A 248 2.94 -7.65 -5.70
C ILE A 248 4.20 -8.53 -5.77
N ASP A 249 5.18 -8.11 -6.55
CA ASP A 249 6.47 -8.77 -6.68
C ASP A 249 7.25 -8.79 -5.34
N ASP A 250 7.24 -7.68 -4.58
CA ASP A 250 7.83 -7.62 -3.24
C ASP A 250 7.18 -8.64 -2.28
N ALA A 251 5.85 -8.80 -2.37
CA ALA A 251 5.10 -9.75 -1.55
C ALA A 251 5.47 -11.21 -1.90
N ILE A 252 5.59 -11.52 -3.19
CA ILE A 252 6.01 -12.83 -3.69
C ILE A 252 7.44 -13.13 -3.24
N TYR A 253 8.34 -12.17 -3.38
CA TYR A 253 9.74 -12.34 -2.99
C TYR A 253 9.89 -12.53 -1.48
N MET A 254 9.19 -11.73 -0.67
CA MET A 254 9.15 -11.88 0.78
C MET A 254 8.63 -13.26 1.19
N TRP A 255 7.59 -13.77 0.51
CA TRP A 255 7.11 -15.12 0.74
C TRP A 255 8.17 -16.17 0.40
N TYR A 256 8.79 -16.09 -0.77
CA TYR A 256 9.87 -16.99 -1.19
C TYR A 256 11.03 -17.03 -0.17
N GLN A 257 11.49 -15.87 0.30
CA GLN A 257 12.54 -15.81 1.32
C GLN A 257 12.10 -16.41 2.66
N ASN A 258 10.84 -16.26 3.06
CA ASN A 258 10.31 -16.92 4.25
C ASN A 258 10.27 -18.45 4.09
N VAL A 259 9.87 -18.95 2.91
CA VAL A 259 9.89 -20.39 2.62
C VAL A 259 11.31 -20.94 2.75
N GLU A 260 12.30 -20.28 2.14
CA GLU A 260 13.72 -20.66 2.26
C GLU A 260 14.21 -20.70 3.71
N LYS A 261 13.89 -19.66 4.50
CA LYS A 261 14.26 -19.60 5.92
C LYS A 261 13.56 -20.66 6.78
N GLN A 262 12.36 -21.08 6.40
CA GLN A 262 11.68 -22.18 7.07
C GLN A 262 12.46 -23.49 6.87
N PHE A 263 13.00 -23.74 5.67
CA PHE A 263 13.85 -24.90 5.41
C PHE A 263 15.18 -24.87 6.17
N GLU A 264 15.72 -23.67 6.44
CA GLU A 264 16.87 -23.50 7.33
C GLU A 264 16.53 -23.74 8.82
N GLY A 265 15.27 -24.02 9.16
CA GLY A 265 14.82 -24.27 10.52
C GLY A 265 14.60 -23.00 11.35
N VAL A 266 14.47 -21.84 10.71
CA VAL A 266 14.16 -20.58 11.40
C VAL A 266 12.66 -20.51 11.66
N GLU A 267 12.27 -20.40 12.93
CA GLU A 267 10.87 -20.22 13.32
C GLU A 267 10.37 -18.81 13.04
N GLU A 268 9.09 -18.69 12.64
CA GLU A 268 8.43 -17.43 12.40
C GLU A 268 8.11 -16.64 13.69
N CYS A 269 7.97 -15.32 13.59
CA CYS A 269 7.49 -14.51 14.70
C CYS A 269 5.99 -14.77 14.94
N PRO A 270 5.57 -15.15 16.18
CA PRO A 270 4.16 -15.42 16.46
C PRO A 270 3.22 -14.21 16.39
N ILE A 271 3.75 -12.98 16.39
CA ILE A 271 2.94 -11.75 16.29
C ILE A 271 2.53 -11.47 14.84
N CYS A 272 3.47 -11.60 13.90
CA CYS A 272 3.25 -11.23 12.50
C CYS A 272 3.16 -12.42 11.54
N TYR A 273 3.43 -13.64 12.02
CA TYR A 273 3.45 -14.88 11.25
C TYR A 273 4.47 -14.91 10.09
N SER A 274 5.53 -14.10 10.19
CA SER A 274 6.62 -14.00 9.21
C SER A 274 7.96 -14.32 9.87
N ILE A 275 8.90 -14.91 9.14
CA ILE A 275 10.30 -15.06 9.58
C ILE A 275 11.06 -13.76 9.30
N ILE A 276 10.88 -13.17 8.13
CA ILE A 276 11.48 -11.89 7.77
C ILE A 276 10.46 -10.80 8.00
N GLN A 277 10.83 -9.78 8.80
CA GLN A 277 9.91 -8.69 9.09
C GLN A 277 9.71 -7.81 7.83
N PRO A 278 8.45 -7.52 7.45
CA PRO A 278 8.13 -6.79 6.21
C PRO A 278 8.79 -5.43 5.96
N SER A 279 9.19 -4.70 6.99
CA SER A 279 9.58 -3.29 6.92
C SER A 279 11.09 -3.07 7.12
N ASP A 280 11.72 -3.89 7.97
CA ASP A 280 13.11 -3.79 8.40
C ASP A 280 13.92 -5.03 8.02
N HIS A 281 13.29 -6.06 7.42
CA HIS A 281 13.89 -7.31 6.98
C HIS A 281 14.65 -8.09 8.08
N THR A 282 14.35 -7.82 9.35
CA THR A 282 15.00 -8.51 10.47
C THR A 282 14.39 -9.89 10.74
N LEU A 283 15.17 -10.75 11.39
CA LEU A 283 14.73 -12.06 11.88
C LEU A 283 14.22 -11.99 13.33
N PRO A 284 13.35 -12.90 13.79
CA PRO A 284 12.89 -12.94 15.16
C PRO A 284 14.02 -13.37 16.09
N LYS A 285 14.64 -12.40 16.78
CA LYS A 285 15.77 -12.62 17.69
C LYS A 285 15.42 -12.42 19.16
N LEU A 286 14.35 -11.68 19.46
CA LEU A 286 13.94 -11.44 20.85
C LEU A 286 13.24 -12.66 21.42
N LYS A 287 13.92 -13.42 22.28
CA LYS A 287 13.43 -14.67 22.87
C LYS A 287 12.78 -14.44 24.23
N CYS A 288 11.55 -14.90 24.41
CA CYS A 288 10.91 -14.95 25.72
C CYS A 288 11.65 -15.94 26.64
N ARG A 289 12.02 -15.50 27.85
CA ARG A 289 12.74 -16.33 28.82
C ARG A 289 11.91 -17.51 29.35
N THR A 290 10.59 -17.35 29.41
CA THR A 290 9.69 -18.39 29.95
C THR A 290 9.30 -19.44 28.92
N CYS A 291 8.79 -19.05 27.75
CA CYS A 291 8.27 -20.00 26.75
C CYS A 291 9.19 -20.22 25.56
N GLY A 292 10.29 -19.48 25.42
CA GLY A 292 11.27 -19.68 24.37
C GLY A 292 10.90 -19.17 22.97
N ASN A 293 9.66 -18.72 22.75
CA ASN A 293 9.23 -18.12 21.49
C ASN A 293 10.07 -16.87 21.14
N LYS A 294 10.37 -16.69 19.85
CA LYS A 294 11.16 -15.57 19.32
C LYS A 294 10.29 -14.56 18.58
N PHE A 295 10.63 -13.28 18.68
CA PHE A 295 9.88 -12.19 18.08
C PHE A 295 10.80 -11.18 17.39
N HIS A 296 10.27 -10.47 16.37
CA HIS A 296 10.94 -9.29 15.83
C HIS A 296 10.93 -8.16 16.85
N SER A 297 12.00 -7.36 16.89
CA SER A 297 12.10 -6.22 17.79
C SER A 297 10.97 -5.21 17.55
N SER A 298 10.65 -4.92 16.29
CA SER A 298 9.59 -4.00 15.90
C SER A 298 8.19 -4.53 16.26
N CYS A 299 7.94 -5.84 16.15
CA CYS A 299 6.69 -6.47 16.59
C CYS A 299 6.51 -6.38 18.11
N MET A 300 7.57 -6.68 18.88
CA MET A 300 7.50 -6.64 20.33
C MET A 300 7.38 -5.20 20.86
N PHE A 301 8.09 -4.26 20.24
CA PHE A 301 7.95 -2.83 20.57
C PHE A 301 6.50 -2.37 20.40
N LYS A 302 5.88 -2.64 19.23
CA LYS A 302 4.46 -2.32 19.00
C LYS A 302 3.52 -2.98 20.01
N TRP A 303 3.82 -4.21 20.42
CA TRP A 303 3.04 -4.92 21.44
C TRP A 303 3.11 -4.20 22.80
N PHE A 304 4.30 -3.76 23.22
CA PHE A 304 4.48 -3.02 24.47
C PHE A 304 3.85 -1.63 24.44
N SER A 305 3.90 -0.95 23.30
CA SER A 305 3.23 0.34 23.11
C SER A 305 1.72 0.29 23.29
N GLN A 306 1.10 -0.90 23.22
CA GLN A 306 -0.32 -1.10 23.54
C GLN A 306 -0.58 -1.29 25.05
N GLY A 307 0.37 -0.94 25.91
CA GLY A 307 0.28 -1.09 27.37
C GLY A 307 0.44 -2.53 27.88
N LYS A 308 0.94 -3.45 27.04
CA LYS A 308 1.08 -4.88 27.38
C LYS A 308 2.52 -5.20 27.71
N ALA A 309 2.91 -5.31 28.99
CA ALA A 309 4.28 -5.68 29.39
C ALA A 309 4.53 -7.20 29.47
N THR A 310 3.71 -8.01 28.80
CA THR A 310 3.71 -9.48 28.91
C THR A 310 3.99 -10.14 27.56
N CYS A 311 4.52 -11.36 27.60
CA CYS A 311 4.72 -12.18 26.41
C CYS A 311 3.37 -12.48 25.72
N PRO A 312 3.24 -12.24 24.40
CA PRO A 312 1.99 -12.54 23.66
C PRO A 312 1.56 -14.01 23.72
N MET A 313 2.51 -14.92 23.94
CA MET A 313 2.26 -16.37 23.89
C MET A 313 1.95 -16.96 25.27
N CYS A 314 2.74 -16.63 26.30
CA CYS A 314 2.60 -17.22 27.64
C CYS A 314 2.10 -16.25 28.72
N ARG A 315 1.93 -14.97 28.39
CA ARG A 315 1.46 -13.90 29.30
C ARG A 315 2.35 -13.63 30.52
N SER A 316 3.50 -14.29 30.62
CA SER A 316 4.53 -13.95 31.61
C SER A 316 5.09 -12.55 31.36
N LEU A 317 5.51 -11.86 32.42
CA LEU A 317 6.24 -10.59 32.29
C LEU A 317 7.49 -10.80 31.43
N TRP A 318 7.76 -9.83 30.56
CA TRP A 318 8.83 -9.91 29.57
C TRP A 318 10.24 -9.82 30.18
#